data_AF-A0A195E519-F1
#
_entry.id   AF-A0A195E519-F1
#
_cell.length_a   1.000
_cell.length_b   1.000
_cell.length_c   1.000
_cell.angle_alpha   90.00
_cell.angle_beta   90.00
_cell.angle_gamma   90.00
#
_symmetry.space_group_name_H-M   'P 1'
#
loop_
_entity.id
_entity.type
_entity.pdbx_description
1 polymer ?
#
loop_
_entity_poly.entity_id
_entity_poly.type
_entity_poly.pdbx_seq_one_letter_code
_entity_poly.pdbx_strand_id
1 'polypeptide(L)'
;MTMRQIFTKLWKNISPVMYTSGMLFAHYTSFDKPSENEKLKLDPPDIKKLTHEYMIKQSALDAANSATQALTVTYMAIIDLSVAYRILLNELISLLEETIIHNVNDAHWDLIVEVRNEMQDKKEKITRLVTYMDYVHKMAVASAELSYMCEMDSLTSTLQQRIEDALSKVKAETYNNTELERTYWRIQEQCIKGSKEDIEKQ
;
A
#
# COMPACT_ATOMS: atom_id res chain seq x y z
N MET A 1 -33.32 30.85 1.18
CA MET A 1 -31.89 30.92 1.56
C MET A 1 -31.69 30.26 2.92
N THR A 2 -31.74 28.93 2.97
CA THR A 2 -31.69 28.19 4.26
C THR A 2 -31.20 26.74 4.06
N MET A 3 -30.41 26.51 3.03
CA MET A 3 -29.85 25.18 2.67
C MET A 3 -28.35 25.27 2.34
N ARG A 4 -27.67 26.32 2.82
CA ARG A 4 -26.20 26.49 2.69
C ARG A 4 -25.45 26.42 4.02
N GLN A 5 -26.15 26.30 5.14
CA GLN A 5 -25.55 26.30 6.49
C GLN A 5 -25.42 24.92 7.13
N ILE A 6 -26.00 23.88 6.51
CA ILE A 6 -25.96 22.50 7.05
C ILE A 6 -24.69 21.76 6.61
N PHE A 7 -24.17 22.06 5.41
CA PHE A 7 -22.92 21.45 4.92
C PHE A 7 -21.66 21.97 5.64
N THR A 8 -21.68 23.15 6.25
CA THR A 8 -20.54 23.70 6.99
C THR A 8 -20.38 23.15 8.42
N LYS A 9 -21.32 22.31 8.90
CA LYS A 9 -21.24 21.69 10.24
C LYS A 9 -20.70 20.26 10.25
N LEU A 10 -20.72 19.56 9.12
CA LEU A 10 -20.20 18.18 9.01
C LEU A 10 -18.69 18.10 8.76
N TRP A 11 -18.06 19.21 8.37
CA TRP A 11 -16.61 19.28 8.15
C TRP A 11 -15.77 19.67 9.39
N LYS A 12 -16.40 19.84 10.55
CA LYS A 12 -15.68 20.25 11.77
C LYS A 12 -15.20 19.12 12.69
N ASN A 13 -15.39 17.84 12.32
CA ASN A 13 -15.06 16.71 13.20
C ASN A 13 -14.20 15.60 12.57
N ILE A 14 -13.47 15.87 11.48
CA ILE A 14 -12.47 14.93 10.97
C ILE A 14 -11.10 15.41 11.45
N SER A 15 -10.70 14.94 12.62
CA SER A 15 -9.32 15.06 13.09
C SER A 15 -8.41 14.24 12.16
N PRO A 16 -7.32 14.80 11.63
CA PRO A 16 -6.33 13.99 10.95
C PRO A 16 -5.56 13.20 12.00
N VAL A 17 -5.61 11.87 11.94
CA VAL A 17 -4.64 11.03 12.63
C VAL A 17 -3.31 11.19 11.88
N MET A 18 -2.49 12.14 12.33
CA MET A 18 -1.11 12.24 11.88
C MET A 18 -0.34 11.03 12.41
N TYR A 19 0.02 10.10 11.52
CA TYR A 19 1.12 9.19 11.80
C TYR A 19 2.42 10.00 11.74
N THR A 20 2.87 10.46 12.90
CA THR A 20 4.17 11.10 13.05
C THR A 20 5.24 10.01 12.98
N SER A 21 5.92 9.89 11.85
CA SER A 21 7.21 9.22 11.79
C SER A 21 8.31 10.29 11.65
N GLY A 22 9.29 10.24 12.55
CA GLY A 22 10.55 10.98 12.41
C GLY A 22 10.61 12.37 13.04
N MET A 23 10.99 12.42 14.32
CA MET A 23 12.10 13.22 14.87
C MET A 23 12.05 13.03 16.40
N LEU A 24 12.94 12.22 16.97
CA LEU A 24 13.23 12.26 18.40
C LEU A 24 14.06 13.52 18.67
N PHE A 25 13.42 14.69 18.67
CA PHE A 25 13.96 15.81 19.44
C PHE A 25 13.67 15.51 20.90
N ALA A 26 14.73 15.34 21.69
CA ALA A 26 14.62 15.33 23.13
C ALA A 26 13.86 16.60 23.55
N HIS A 27 12.68 16.41 24.15
CA HIS A 27 11.88 17.47 24.70
C HIS A 27 12.66 18.08 25.87
N TYR A 28 13.40 19.17 25.64
CA TYR A 28 14.00 19.96 26.71
C TYR A 28 12.91 20.88 27.25
N THR A 29 12.16 20.41 28.24
CA THR A 29 11.14 21.22 28.90
C THR A 29 11.76 22.11 29.97
N SER A 30 11.41 23.40 29.88
CA SER A 30 11.42 24.44 30.90
C SER A 30 12.74 25.15 31.22
N PHE A 31 12.78 26.45 30.89
CA PHE A 31 13.58 27.45 31.61
C PHE A 31 12.86 27.86 32.89
N ASP A 32 12.79 26.97 33.86
CA ASP A 32 12.68 27.39 35.26
C ASP A 32 14.08 27.32 35.85
N LYS A 33 14.55 28.45 36.37
CA LYS A 33 15.88 28.61 36.94
C LYS A 33 16.04 27.57 38.08
N PRO A 34 16.92 26.56 37.96
CA PRO A 34 17.06 25.57 39.01
C PRO A 34 17.61 26.26 40.25
N SER A 35 17.01 26.02 41.41
CA SER A 35 17.58 26.48 42.68
C SER A 35 18.95 25.81 42.88
N GLU A 36 19.96 26.56 43.34
CA GLU A 36 21.37 26.13 43.48
C GLU A 36 21.58 24.85 44.32
N ASN A 37 20.54 24.32 44.97
CA ASN A 37 20.61 23.17 45.88
C ASN A 37 20.01 21.88 45.33
N GLU A 38 19.40 21.88 44.14
CA GLU A 38 18.94 20.65 43.49
C GLU A 38 20.09 20.06 42.68
N LYS A 39 20.96 19.28 43.35
CA LYS A 39 21.91 18.42 42.64
C LYS A 39 21.09 17.51 41.72
N LEU A 40 21.15 17.80 40.42
CA LEU A 40 20.71 16.96 39.31
C LEU A 40 21.20 15.53 39.58
N LYS A 41 20.33 14.68 40.12
CA LYS A 41 20.54 13.23 40.14
C LYS A 41 20.28 12.73 38.72
N LEU A 42 21.21 13.07 37.82
CA LEU A 42 21.32 12.36 36.57
C LEU A 42 21.84 10.98 36.93
N ASP A 43 20.99 9.97 36.83
CA ASP A 43 21.49 8.61 36.77
C ASP A 43 22.52 8.57 35.64
N PRO A 44 23.76 8.11 35.89
CA PRO A 44 24.77 8.06 34.85
C PRO A 44 24.21 7.23 33.68
N PRO A 45 24.35 7.68 32.43
CA PRO A 45 23.86 6.93 31.29
C PRO A 45 24.46 5.53 31.35
N ASP A 46 23.60 4.52 31.23
CA ASP A 46 24.00 3.12 31.34
C ASP A 46 25.12 2.83 30.33
N ILE A 47 26.36 2.74 30.84
CA ILE A 47 27.58 2.70 30.03
C ILE A 47 27.56 1.49 29.09
N LYS A 48 26.80 0.43 29.44
CA LYS A 48 26.58 -0.75 28.61
C LYS A 48 25.79 -0.45 27.33
N LYS A 49 24.98 0.61 27.31
CA LYS A 49 24.21 1.08 26.13
C LYS A 49 25.00 2.03 25.24
N LEU A 50 26.20 2.45 25.64
CA LEU A 50 27.09 3.33 24.87
C LEU A 50 28.16 2.55 24.09
N THR A 51 28.09 1.21 24.07
CA THR A 51 29.01 0.40 23.29
C THR A 51 28.61 0.38 21.81
N HIS A 52 29.60 0.29 20.92
CA HIS A 52 29.35 0.14 19.49
C HIS A 52 28.51 -1.11 19.17
N GLU A 53 28.73 -2.20 19.92
CA GLU A 53 27.94 -3.43 19.77
C GLU A 53 26.46 -3.20 20.04
N TYR A 54 26.13 -2.51 21.14
CA TYR A 54 24.74 -2.17 21.45
C TYR A 54 24.13 -1.26 20.38
N MET A 55 24.87 -0.24 19.92
CA MET A 55 24.42 0.64 18.84
C MET A 55 24.16 -0.11 17.53
N ILE A 56 25.01 -1.09 17.18
CA ILE A 56 24.83 -1.93 16.00
C ILE A 56 23.57 -2.79 16.15
N LYS A 57 23.38 -3.45 17.29
CA LYS A 57 22.16 -4.23 17.61
C LYS A 57 20.91 -3.38 17.51
N GLN A 58 20.92 -2.17 18.06
CA GLN A 58 19.80 -1.23 17.97
C GLN A 58 19.53 -0.80 16.52
N SER A 59 20.58 -0.53 15.74
CA SER A 59 20.43 -0.16 14.32
C SER A 59 19.83 -1.30 13.49
N ALA A 60 20.22 -2.56 13.77
CA ALA A 60 19.63 -3.74 13.13
C ALA A 60 18.14 -3.90 13.47
N LEU A 61 17.78 -3.67 14.73
CA LEU A 61 16.38 -3.65 15.17
C LEU A 61 15.56 -2.60 14.42
N ASP A 62 16.07 -1.38 14.31
CA ASP A 62 15.39 -0.28 13.62
C ASP A 62 15.23 -0.56 12.12
N ALA A 63 16.23 -1.19 11.49
CA ALA A 63 16.17 -1.63 10.10
C ALA A 63 15.11 -2.73 9.88
N ALA A 64 15.00 -3.70 10.79
CA ALA A 64 13.99 -4.75 10.74
C ALA A 64 12.56 -4.19 10.94
N ASN A 65 12.39 -3.23 11.84
CA ASN A 65 11.12 -2.54 12.05
C ASN A 65 10.71 -1.73 10.82
N SER A 66 11.63 -0.97 10.24
CA SER A 66 11.39 -0.20 9.03
C SER A 66 11.02 -1.11 7.85
N ALA A 67 11.71 -2.24 7.70
CA ALA A 67 11.40 -3.23 6.67
C ALA A 67 10.02 -3.86 6.87
N THR A 68 9.68 -4.24 8.10
CA THR A 68 8.33 -4.72 8.45
C THR A 68 7.26 -3.72 8.04
N GLN A 69 7.44 -2.44 8.38
CA GLN A 69 6.46 -1.40 8.08
C GLN A 69 6.31 -1.22 6.58
N ALA A 70 7.42 -1.15 5.85
CA ALA A 70 7.41 -1.03 4.39
C ALA A 70 6.73 -2.23 3.73
N LEU A 71 7.03 -3.46 4.16
CA LEU A 71 6.34 -4.68 3.70
C LEU A 71 4.83 -4.54 3.90
N THR A 72 4.44 -4.20 5.12
CA THR A 72 3.03 -4.15 5.53
C THR A 72 2.24 -3.15 4.72
N VAL A 73 2.71 -1.90 4.67
CA VAL A 73 2.02 -0.83 3.94
C VAL A 73 1.96 -1.15 2.45
N THR A 74 3.04 -1.71 1.88
CA THR A 74 3.10 -2.02 0.46
C THR A 74 2.14 -3.13 0.07
N TYR A 75 2.17 -4.28 0.77
CA TYR A 75 1.28 -5.38 0.41
C TYR A 75 -0.19 -5.03 0.64
N MET A 76 -0.50 -4.25 1.69
CA MET A 76 -1.87 -3.77 1.94
C MET A 76 -2.35 -2.85 0.82
N ALA A 77 -1.52 -1.89 0.40
CA ALA A 77 -1.85 -1.02 -0.73
C ALA A 77 -2.09 -1.81 -2.03
N ILE A 78 -1.31 -2.87 -2.28
CA ILE A 78 -1.51 -3.75 -3.43
C ILE A 78 -2.86 -4.47 -3.33
N ILE A 79 -3.23 -5.01 -2.16
CA ILE A 79 -4.52 -5.68 -1.94
C ILE A 79 -5.68 -4.70 -2.21
N ASP A 80 -5.66 -3.54 -1.56
CA ASP A 80 -6.75 -2.55 -1.65
C ASP A 80 -6.95 -2.07 -3.10
N LEU A 81 -5.85 -1.76 -3.79
CA LEU A 81 -5.89 -1.37 -5.20
C LEU A 81 -6.33 -2.52 -6.10
N SER A 82 -5.92 -3.76 -5.81
CA SER A 82 -6.34 -4.94 -6.58
C SER A 82 -7.83 -5.20 -6.46
N VAL A 83 -8.42 -4.99 -5.27
CA VAL A 83 -9.87 -5.07 -5.09
C VAL A 83 -10.58 -4.01 -5.94
N ALA A 84 -10.17 -2.74 -5.85
CA ALA A 84 -10.75 -1.66 -6.65
C ALA A 84 -10.59 -1.91 -8.16
N TYR A 85 -9.42 -2.38 -8.58
CA TYR A 85 -9.13 -2.75 -9.96
C TYR A 85 -10.08 -3.84 -10.47
N ARG A 86 -10.30 -4.91 -9.69
CA ARG A 86 -11.21 -5.99 -10.08
C ARG A 86 -12.68 -5.55 -10.12
N ILE A 87 -13.10 -4.59 -9.30
CA ILE A 87 -14.44 -4.02 -9.38
C ILE A 87 -14.63 -3.34 -10.73
N LEU A 88 -13.73 -2.43 -11.11
CA LEU A 88 -13.76 -1.75 -12.41
C LEU A 88 -13.66 -2.73 -13.58
N LEU A 89 -12.85 -3.79 -13.44
CA LEU A 89 -12.70 -4.78 -14.49
C LEU A 89 -13.97 -5.63 -14.67
N ASN A 90 -14.67 -6.00 -13.59
CA ASN A 90 -15.96 -6.68 -13.67
C ASN A 90 -17.04 -5.76 -14.27
N GLU A 91 -17.07 -4.48 -13.87
CA GLU A 91 -17.97 -3.50 -14.46
C GLU A 91 -17.74 -3.37 -15.97
N LEU A 92 -16.48 -3.26 -16.39
CA LEU A 92 -16.12 -3.20 -17.80
C LEU A 92 -16.49 -4.48 -18.57
N ILE A 93 -16.38 -5.66 -17.94
CA ILE A 93 -16.85 -6.92 -18.52
C ILE A 93 -18.36 -6.85 -18.77
N SER A 94 -19.15 -6.48 -17.75
CA SER A 94 -20.62 -6.37 -17.88
C SER A 94 -21.02 -5.39 -18.97
N LEU A 95 -20.40 -4.20 -19.02
CA LEU A 95 -20.69 -3.20 -20.04
C LEU A 95 -20.37 -3.69 -21.46
N LEU A 96 -19.30 -4.48 -21.63
CA LEU A 96 -18.96 -5.08 -22.91
C LEU A 96 -19.93 -6.21 -23.28
N GLU A 97 -20.35 -7.05 -22.34
CA GLU A 97 -21.35 -8.08 -22.58
C GLU A 97 -22.68 -7.48 -23.06
N GLU A 98 -23.10 -6.35 -22.49
CA GLU A 98 -24.30 -5.63 -22.95
C GLU A 98 -24.19 -5.18 -24.41
N THR A 99 -23.00 -4.79 -24.87
CA THR A 99 -22.77 -4.39 -26.28
C THR A 99 -22.88 -5.57 -27.25
N ILE A 100 -22.68 -6.80 -26.78
CA ILE A 100 -22.84 -8.02 -27.60
C ILE A 100 -24.33 -8.36 -27.77
N ILE A 101 -25.12 -8.15 -26.72
CA ILE A 101 -26.53 -8.57 -26.68
C ILE A 101 -27.45 -7.48 -27.28
N HIS A 102 -27.08 -6.21 -27.09
CA HIS A 102 -27.94 -5.08 -27.40
C HIS A 102 -27.21 -4.03 -28.24
N ASN A 103 -27.96 -3.31 -29.08
CA ASN A 103 -27.46 -2.10 -29.70
C ASN A 103 -27.47 -0.97 -28.66
N VAL A 104 -26.29 -0.64 -28.15
CA VAL A 104 -26.10 0.36 -27.10
C VAL A 104 -26.01 1.78 -27.68
N ASN A 105 -26.27 2.78 -26.84
CA ASN A 105 -26.20 4.19 -27.24
C ASN A 105 -24.79 4.78 -27.01
N ASP A 106 -24.57 6.01 -27.49
CA ASP A 106 -23.28 6.71 -27.34
C ASP A 106 -22.87 6.91 -25.88
N ALA A 107 -23.83 7.17 -24.97
CA ALA A 107 -23.53 7.35 -23.55
C ALA A 107 -22.98 6.07 -22.89
N HIS A 108 -23.40 4.90 -23.36
CA HIS A 108 -22.84 3.61 -22.91
C HIS A 108 -21.39 3.44 -23.37
N TRP A 109 -21.08 3.84 -24.60
CA TRP A 109 -19.71 3.84 -25.11
C TRP A 109 -18.81 4.80 -24.33
N ASP A 110 -19.31 5.98 -23.99
CA ASP A 110 -18.60 6.95 -23.15
C ASP A 110 -18.27 6.34 -21.77
N LEU A 111 -19.23 5.66 -21.15
CA LEU A 111 -19.03 4.98 -19.87
C LEU A 111 -17.98 3.86 -19.97
N ILE A 112 -18.00 3.06 -21.05
CA ILE A 112 -16.96 2.05 -21.32
C ILE A 112 -15.58 2.68 -21.37
N VAL A 113 -15.45 3.84 -22.02
CA VAL A 113 -14.17 4.56 -22.13
C VAL A 113 -13.74 5.10 -20.77
N GLU A 114 -14.65 5.68 -19.99
CA GLU A 114 -14.39 6.18 -18.64
C GLU A 114 -13.88 5.08 -17.72
N VAL A 115 -14.65 3.98 -17.58
CA VAL A 115 -14.29 2.84 -16.73
C VAL A 115 -12.96 2.22 -17.18
N ARG A 116 -12.71 2.12 -18.49
CA ARG A 116 -11.43 1.63 -19.01
C ARG A 116 -10.25 2.52 -18.61
N ASN A 117 -10.41 3.83 -18.66
CA ASN A 117 -9.36 4.77 -18.25
C ASN A 117 -9.07 4.66 -16.75
N GLU A 118 -10.12 4.58 -15.92
CA GLU A 118 -9.96 4.38 -14.48
C GLU A 118 -9.29 3.05 -14.13
N MET A 119 -9.72 1.97 -14.79
CA MET A 119 -9.15 0.64 -14.64
C MET A 119 -7.66 0.64 -15.01
N GLN A 120 -7.28 1.32 -16.09
CA GLN A 120 -5.90 1.42 -16.53
C GLN A 120 -5.02 2.22 -15.54
N ASP A 121 -5.53 3.31 -14.97
CA ASP A 121 -4.84 4.06 -13.89
C ASP A 121 -4.54 3.16 -12.68
N LYS A 122 -5.50 2.33 -12.28
CA LYS A 122 -5.30 1.37 -11.17
C LYS A 122 -4.28 0.30 -11.53
N LYS A 123 -4.32 -0.24 -12.75
CA LYS A 123 -3.36 -1.23 -13.24
C LYS A 123 -1.93 -0.71 -13.21
N GLU A 124 -1.71 0.51 -13.65
CA GLU A 124 -0.38 1.14 -13.64
C GLU A 124 0.14 1.29 -12.20
N LYS A 125 -0.71 1.76 -11.28
CA LYS A 125 -0.36 1.88 -9.86
C LYS A 125 -0.02 0.54 -9.22
N ILE A 126 -0.82 -0.50 -9.49
CA ILE A 126 -0.54 -1.87 -9.02
C ILE A 126 0.81 -2.35 -9.56
N THR A 127 1.05 -2.20 -10.87
CA THR A 127 2.31 -2.61 -11.50
C THR A 127 3.52 -1.94 -10.82
N ARG A 128 3.43 -0.64 -10.59
CA ARG A 128 4.47 0.13 -9.89
C ARG A 128 4.67 -0.36 -8.46
N LEU A 129 3.60 -0.66 -7.72
CA LEU A 129 3.69 -1.14 -6.34
C LEU A 129 4.24 -2.56 -6.25
N VAL A 130 3.91 -3.44 -7.20
CA VAL A 130 4.50 -4.79 -7.29
C VAL A 130 6.01 -4.68 -7.51
N THR A 131 6.46 -3.82 -8.43
CA THR A 131 7.89 -3.54 -8.60
C THR A 131 8.52 -2.96 -7.33
N TYR A 132 7.83 -2.06 -6.63
CA TYR A 132 8.30 -1.52 -5.35
C TYR A 132 8.42 -2.61 -4.27
N MET A 133 7.47 -3.55 -4.22
CA MET A 133 7.48 -4.69 -3.30
C MET A 133 8.72 -5.57 -3.48
N ASP A 134 9.23 -5.73 -4.71
CA ASP A 134 10.48 -6.47 -4.95
C ASP A 134 11.69 -5.83 -4.26
N TYR A 135 11.73 -4.49 -4.19
CA TYR A 135 12.79 -3.77 -3.46
C TYR A 135 12.58 -3.83 -1.95
N VAL A 136 11.33 -3.72 -1.50
CA VAL A 136 10.98 -3.88 -0.08
C VAL A 136 11.34 -5.29 0.42
N HIS A 137 11.12 -6.32 -0.40
CA HIS A 137 11.55 -7.68 -0.12
C HIS A 137 13.07 -7.77 0.05
N LYS A 138 13.86 -7.22 -0.89
CA LYS A 138 15.33 -7.18 -0.78
C LYS A 138 15.79 -6.48 0.49
N MET A 139 15.16 -5.36 0.84
CA MET A 139 15.43 -4.63 2.08
C MET A 139 15.13 -5.50 3.31
N ALA A 140 13.99 -6.20 3.32
CA ALA A 140 13.60 -7.04 4.44
C ALA A 140 14.50 -8.26 4.62
N VAL A 141 14.94 -8.90 3.54
CA VAL A 141 15.92 -9.99 3.59
C VAL A 141 17.24 -9.49 4.18
N ALA A 142 17.77 -8.36 3.71
CA ALA A 142 18.98 -7.77 4.27
C ALA A 142 18.83 -7.42 5.76
N SER A 143 17.68 -6.86 6.17
CA SER A 143 17.41 -6.59 7.58
C SER A 143 17.32 -7.86 8.44
N ALA A 144 16.81 -8.96 7.89
CA ALA A 144 16.78 -10.25 8.57
C ALA A 144 18.20 -10.82 8.74
N GLU A 145 19.04 -10.72 7.71
CA GLU A 145 20.45 -11.11 7.78
C GLU A 145 21.23 -10.29 8.82
N LEU A 146 21.02 -8.97 8.86
CA LEU A 146 21.63 -8.11 9.88
C LEU A 146 21.19 -8.49 11.29
N SER A 147 19.91 -8.80 11.47
CA SER A 147 19.35 -9.25 12.76
C SER A 147 19.99 -10.57 13.20
N TYR A 148 20.20 -11.50 12.26
CA TYR A 148 20.90 -12.76 12.53
C TYR A 148 22.36 -12.54 12.94
N MET A 149 23.09 -11.68 12.24
CA MET A 149 24.49 -11.34 12.59
C MET A 149 24.61 -10.65 13.96
N CYS A 150 23.53 -10.02 14.41
CA CYS A 150 23.42 -9.40 15.73
C CYS A 150 22.91 -10.36 16.82
N GLU A 151 22.82 -11.67 16.54
CA GLU A 151 22.31 -12.71 17.46
C GLU A 151 20.86 -12.48 17.89
N MET A 152 20.05 -11.85 17.03
CA MET A 152 18.63 -11.56 17.26
C MET A 152 17.72 -12.59 16.58
N ASP A 153 17.91 -13.88 16.87
CA ASP A 153 17.27 -15.00 16.17
C ASP A 153 15.73 -14.93 16.13
N SER A 154 15.11 -14.46 17.22
CA SER A 154 13.65 -14.30 17.30
C SER A 154 13.13 -13.24 16.32
N LEU A 155 13.89 -12.15 16.15
CA LEU A 155 13.57 -11.07 15.20
C LEU A 155 13.74 -11.55 13.76
N THR A 156 14.84 -12.25 13.48
CA THR A 156 15.11 -12.87 12.17
C THR A 156 13.97 -13.79 11.76
N SER A 157 13.60 -14.73 12.64
CA SER A 157 12.53 -15.71 12.38
C SER A 157 11.19 -15.01 12.12
N THR A 158 10.86 -14.01 12.94
CA THR A 158 9.63 -13.23 12.78
C THR A 158 9.59 -12.46 11.47
N LEU A 159 10.72 -11.84 11.08
CA LEU A 159 10.81 -11.06 9.85
C LEU A 159 10.72 -11.95 8.61
N GLN A 160 11.37 -13.13 8.62
CA GLN A 160 11.25 -14.12 7.55
C GLN A 160 9.81 -14.57 7.34
N GLN A 161 9.10 -14.92 8.41
CA GLN A 161 7.68 -15.29 8.32
C GLN A 161 6.83 -14.16 7.71
N ARG A 162 7.08 -12.91 8.13
CA ARG A 162 6.38 -11.74 7.56
C ARG A 162 6.67 -11.52 6.09
N ILE A 163 7.91 -11.78 5.64
CA ILE A 163 8.29 -11.71 4.23
C ILE A 163 7.47 -12.75 3.45
N GLU A 164 7.49 -14.01 3.89
CA GLU A 164 6.77 -15.11 3.23
C GLU A 164 5.27 -14.84 3.13
N ASP A 165 4.65 -14.42 4.24
CA ASP A 165 3.22 -14.09 4.29
C ASP A 165 2.86 -12.96 3.33
N ALA A 166 3.66 -11.88 3.31
CA ALA A 166 3.42 -10.73 2.45
C ALA A 166 3.56 -11.08 0.97
N LEU A 167 4.61 -11.82 0.60
CA LEU A 167 4.84 -12.25 -0.78
C LEU A 167 3.76 -13.22 -1.27
N SER A 168 3.33 -14.15 -0.41
CA SER A 168 2.23 -15.06 -0.71
C SER A 168 0.95 -14.31 -1.04
N LYS A 169 0.59 -13.30 -0.23
CA LYS A 169 -0.58 -12.44 -0.47
C LYS A 169 -0.47 -11.65 -1.77
N VAL A 170 0.65 -11.00 -2.03
CA VAL A 170 0.87 -10.23 -3.27
C VAL A 170 0.77 -11.14 -4.50
N LYS A 171 1.33 -12.35 -4.42
CA LYS A 171 1.25 -13.35 -5.50
C LYS A 171 -0.19 -13.78 -5.75
N ALA A 172 -0.97 -14.02 -4.70
CA ALA A 172 -2.38 -14.37 -4.81
C ALA A 172 -3.20 -13.25 -5.48
N GLU A 173 -3.00 -12.00 -5.07
CA GLU A 173 -3.69 -10.85 -5.69
C GLU A 173 -3.32 -10.69 -7.18
N THR A 174 -2.03 -10.82 -7.51
CA THR A 174 -1.54 -10.73 -8.89
C THR A 174 -2.13 -11.83 -9.77
N TYR A 175 -2.21 -13.06 -9.23
CA TYR A 175 -2.86 -14.18 -9.91
C TYR A 175 -4.34 -13.92 -10.16
N ASN A 176 -5.08 -13.50 -9.12
CA ASN A 176 -6.51 -13.21 -9.22
C ASN A 176 -6.80 -12.09 -10.24
N ASN A 177 -5.98 -11.04 -10.27
CA ASN A 177 -6.08 -9.98 -11.27
C ASN A 177 -5.87 -10.54 -12.69
N THR A 178 -4.83 -11.37 -12.88
CA THR A 178 -4.51 -11.96 -14.19
C THR A 178 -5.61 -12.91 -14.69
N GLU A 179 -6.21 -13.71 -13.80
CA GLU A 179 -7.35 -14.56 -14.16
C GLU A 179 -8.54 -13.74 -14.67
N LEU A 180 -8.88 -12.66 -13.96
CA LEU A 180 -9.98 -11.79 -14.37
C LEU A 180 -9.67 -11.04 -15.67
N GLU A 181 -8.42 -10.59 -15.86
CA GLU A 181 -7.96 -9.97 -17.11
C GLU A 181 -8.13 -10.90 -18.31
N ARG A 182 -7.88 -12.20 -18.16
CA ARG A 182 -8.12 -13.18 -19.24
C ARG A 182 -9.59 -13.27 -19.61
N THR A 183 -10.49 -13.21 -18.63
CA THR A 183 -11.94 -13.19 -18.88
C THR A 183 -12.33 -11.93 -19.64
N TYR A 184 -11.83 -10.78 -19.20
CA TYR A 184 -12.02 -9.50 -19.88
C TYR A 184 -11.54 -9.54 -21.35
N TRP A 185 -10.32 -10.03 -21.62
CA TRP A 185 -9.79 -10.12 -22.98
C TRP A 185 -10.63 -11.03 -23.88
N ARG A 186 -11.15 -12.13 -23.34
CA ARG A 186 -12.04 -13.02 -24.09
C ARG A 186 -13.32 -12.32 -24.53
N ILE A 187 -13.97 -11.57 -23.63
CA ILE A 187 -15.19 -10.82 -23.94
C ILE A 187 -14.88 -9.69 -24.93
N GLN A 188 -13.78 -8.98 -24.73
CA GLN A 188 -13.34 -7.93 -25.66
C GLN A 188 -13.09 -8.48 -27.07
N GLU A 189 -12.48 -9.66 -27.19
CA GLU A 189 -12.28 -10.34 -28.47
C GLU A 189 -13.62 -10.67 -29.16
N GLN A 190 -14.61 -11.15 -28.40
CA GLN A 190 -15.95 -11.43 -28.92
C GLN A 190 -16.64 -10.17 -29.44
N CYS A 191 -16.56 -9.05 -28.71
CA CYS A 191 -17.11 -7.76 -29.15
C CYS A 191 -16.51 -7.32 -30.50
N ILE A 192 -15.17 -7.44 -30.64
CA ILE A 192 -14.46 -7.04 -31.85
C ILE A 192 -14.84 -7.93 -33.04
N LYS A 193 -14.97 -9.25 -32.83
CA LYS A 193 -15.36 -10.18 -33.90
C LYS A 193 -16.80 -9.95 -34.35
N GLY A 194 -17.74 -9.81 -33.41
CA GLY A 194 -19.14 -9.51 -33.72
C GLY A 194 -19.29 -8.22 -34.52
N SER A 195 -18.60 -7.15 -34.12
CA SER A 195 -18.61 -5.88 -34.84
C SER A 195 -18.11 -5.98 -36.30
N LYS A 196 -17.15 -6.86 -36.60
CA LYS A 196 -16.65 -7.07 -37.97
C LYS A 196 -17.67 -7.79 -38.84
N GLU A 197 -18.38 -8.79 -38.29
CA GLU A 197 -19.41 -9.53 -39.03
C GLU A 197 -20.61 -8.65 -39.39
N ASP A 198 -20.94 -7.66 -38.56
CA ASP A 198 -22.02 -6.71 -38.85
C ASP A 198 -21.63 -5.70 -39.94
N ILE A 199 -20.36 -5.31 -40.01
CA ILE A 199 -19.82 -4.43 -41.06
C ILE A 199 -19.74 -5.14 -42.42
N GLU A 200 -19.43 -6.45 -42.45
CA GLU A 200 -19.35 -7.23 -43.70
C GLU A 200 -20.72 -7.62 -44.27
N LYS A 201 -21.80 -7.52 -43.49
CA LYS A 201 -23.18 -7.83 -43.91
C LYS A 201 -23.99 -6.60 -44.36
N GLN A 202 -23.46 -5.38 -44.18
CA GLN A 202 -24.02 -4.13 -44.71
C GLN A 202 -23.44 -3.81 -46.09
#